data_AF-W3AN70-F1
#
_entry.id   AF-W3AN70-F1
#
_cell.length_a   1.000
_cell.length_b   1.000
_cell.length_c   1.000
_cell.angle_alpha   90.00
_cell.angle_beta   90.00
_cell.angle_gamma   90.00
#
_symmetry.space_group_name_H-M   'P 1'
#
loop_
_entity.id
_entity.type
_entity.pdbx_description
1 polymer ?
#
loop_
_entity_poly.entity_id
_entity_poly.type
_entity_poly.pdbx_seq_one_letter_code
_entity_poly.pdbx_strand_id
1 'polypeptide(L)'
;MPSTTVATIMLIGMFFGFIILRMPIAYAIGMASVITFIYLQLPLMQVVQLMVKGVFSFSLMAVPFFIISGEIMGKGGISDKLIE
;
A
#
# COMPACT_ATOMS: atom_id res chain seq x y z
N MET A 1 31.69 0.75 0.49
CA MET A 1 30.42 1.49 0.65
C MET A 1 29.40 0.52 1.23
N PRO A 2 28.59 0.90 2.22
CA PRO A 2 27.59 -0.03 2.77
C PRO A 2 26.69 -0.46 1.61
N SER A 3 26.51 -1.77 1.41
CA SER A 3 25.67 -2.33 0.34
C SER A 3 24.24 -1.74 0.34
N THR A 4 23.79 -1.27 1.50
CA THR A 4 22.53 -0.55 1.70
C THR A 4 22.47 0.81 1.00
N THR A 5 23.57 1.57 0.96
CA THR A 5 23.60 2.88 0.28
C THR A 5 23.36 2.73 -1.21
N VAL A 6 23.97 1.72 -1.84
CA VAL A 6 23.78 1.43 -3.27
C VAL A 6 22.34 1.00 -3.54
N ALA A 7 21.78 0.15 -2.69
CA ALA A 7 20.38 -0.27 -2.78
C ALA A 7 19.40 0.91 -2.66
N THR A 8 19.65 1.86 -1.75
CA THR A 8 18.80 3.06 -1.59
C THR A 8 18.85 3.94 -2.84
N ILE A 9 20.04 4.18 -3.40
CA ILE A 9 20.19 4.98 -4.63
C ILE A 9 19.48 4.29 -5.80
N MET A 10 19.62 2.97 -5.92
CA MET A 10 18.96 2.18 -6.95
C MET A 10 17.44 2.26 -6.83
N LEU A 11 16.89 2.09 -5.63
CA LEU A 11 15.45 2.17 -5.36
C LEU A 11 14.89 3.55 -5.73
N ILE A 12 15.53 4.62 -5.25
CA ILE A 12 15.09 5.99 -5.49
C ILE A 12 15.22 6.33 -6.98
N GLY A 13 16.34 5.97 -7.61
CA GLY A 13 16.60 6.22 -9.03
C GLY A 13 15.57 5.54 -9.93
N MET A 14 15.26 4.27 -9.69
CA MET A 14 14.25 3.54 -10.45
C MET A 14 12.84 4.07 -10.23
N PHE A 15 12.49 4.42 -8.98
CA PHE A 15 11.19 4.98 -8.65
C PHE A 15 10.92 6.28 -9.42
N PHE A 16 11.85 7.24 -9.39
CA PHE A 16 11.73 8.48 -10.15
C PHE A 16 11.79 8.25 -11.66
N GLY A 17 12.62 7.31 -12.12
CA GLY A 17 12.66 6.91 -13.53
C GLY A 17 11.30 6.43 -14.03
N PHE A 18 10.61 5.56 -13.27
CA PHE A 18 9.27 5.07 -13.61
C PHE A 18 8.19 6.15 -13.53
N ILE A 19 8.31 7.12 -12.61
CA ILE A 19 7.41 8.28 -12.56
C ILE A 19 7.55 9.16 -13.81
N ILE A 20 8.78 9.41 -14.26
CA ILE A 20 9.02 10.21 -15.48
C ILE A 20 8.43 9.50 -16.72
N LEU A 21 8.46 8.16 -16.73
CA LEU A 21 7.78 7.32 -17.72
C LEU A 21 6.24 7.32 -17.61
N ARG A 22 5.65 8.18 -16.76
CA ARG A 22 4.20 8.34 -16.53
C ARG A 22 3.50 7.07 -16.07
N MET A 23 4.22 6.16 -15.43
CA MET A 23 3.62 4.94 -14.90
C MET A 23 2.86 5.24 -13.60
N PRO A 24 1.74 4.55 -13.32
CA PRO A 24 1.03 4.74 -12.05
C PRO A 24 1.96 4.46 -10.86
N ILE A 25 1.88 5.31 -9.83
CA ILE A 25 2.80 5.34 -8.69
C ILE A 25 2.90 3.97 -8.00
N ALA A 26 1.78 3.24 -7.90
CA ALA A 26 1.74 1.91 -7.29
C ALA A 26 2.68 0.91 -7.99
N TYR A 27 2.68 0.90 -9.33
CA TYR A 27 3.57 0.04 -10.10
C TYR A 27 5.03 0.50 -10.00
N ALA A 28 5.26 1.82 -9.96
CA ALA A 28 6.61 2.39 -9.86
C ALA A 28 7.29 1.95 -8.57
N ILE A 29 6.61 2.07 -7.43
CA ILE A 29 7.11 1.65 -6.12
C ILE A 29 7.30 0.13 -6.08
N GLY A 30 6.32 -0.64 -6.56
CA GLY A 30 6.39 -2.10 -6.56
C GLY A 30 7.58 -2.64 -7.34
N MET A 31 7.76 -2.19 -8.58
CA MET A 31 8.87 -2.66 -9.43
C MET A 31 10.23 -2.20 -8.92
N ALA A 32 10.38 -0.93 -8.49
CA ALA A 32 11.64 -0.46 -7.92
C ALA A 32 12.02 -1.25 -6.66
N SER A 33 11.03 -1.60 -5.82
CA SER A 33 11.25 -2.40 -4.61
C SER A 33 11.66 -3.84 -4.93
N VAL A 34 10.99 -4.50 -5.88
CA VAL A 34 11.32 -5.87 -6.30
C VAL A 34 12.75 -5.94 -6.83
N ILE A 35 13.14 -5.01 -7.71
CA ILE A 35 14.49 -4.98 -8.29
C ILE A 35 15.55 -4.77 -7.20
N THR A 36 15.26 -3.92 -6.20
CA THR A 36 16.16 -3.68 -5.06
C THR A 36 16.28 -4.92 -4.16
N PHE A 37 15.20 -5.67 -3.97
CA PHE A 37 15.23 -6.94 -3.20
C PHE A 37 16.08 -8.00 -3.90
N ILE A 38 16.01 -8.10 -5.23
CA ILE A 38 16.86 -8.99 -6.03
C ILE A 38 18.33 -8.60 -5.84
N TYR A 39 18.65 -7.30 -5.89
CA TYR A 39 20.02 -6.82 -5.67
C TYR A 39 20.57 -7.16 -4.28
N LEU A 40 19.74 -7.02 -3.24
CA LEU A 40 20.09 -7.36 -1.86
C LEU A 40 20.06 -8.86 -1.55
N GLN A 41 19.72 -9.72 -2.53
CA GLN A 41 19.50 -11.16 -2.35
C GLN A 41 18.49 -11.49 -1.23
N LEU A 42 17.49 -10.63 -1.04
CA LEU A 42 16.43 -10.86 -0.07
C LEU A 42 15.39 -11.84 -0.65
N PRO A 43 14.75 -12.65 0.20
CA PRO A 43 13.69 -13.54 -0.27
C PRO A 43 12.54 -12.74 -0.89
N LEU A 44 12.23 -12.99 -2.16
CA LEU A 44 11.12 -12.32 -2.88
C LEU A 44 9.77 -12.53 -2.20
N MET A 45 9.62 -13.62 -1.45
CA MET A 45 8.44 -13.90 -0.63
C MET A 45 8.15 -12.78 0.38
N GLN A 46 9.18 -12.09 0.88
CA GLN A 46 8.99 -10.97 1.81
C GLN A 46 8.27 -9.78 1.16
N VAL A 47 8.45 -9.56 -0.15
CA VAL A 47 7.74 -8.50 -0.88
C VAL A 47 6.25 -8.77 -0.83
N VAL A 48 5.83 -9.99 -1.14
CA VAL A 48 4.42 -10.41 -1.11
C VAL A 48 3.85 -10.30 0.30
N GLN A 49 4.59 -10.76 1.32
CA GLN A 49 4.17 -10.66 2.72
C GLN A 49 3.96 -9.20 3.16
N LEU A 50 4.86 -8.29 2.79
CA LEU A 50 4.77 -6.87 3.10
C LEU A 50 3.59 -6.20 2.39
N MET A 51 3.32 -6.56 1.13
CA MET A 51 2.14 -6.08 0.38
C MET A 51 0.84 -6.52 1.05
N VAL A 52 0.73 -7.80 1.39
CA VAL A 52 -0.45 -8.37 2.06
C VAL A 52 -0.68 -7.73 3.43
N LYS A 53 0.38 -7.56 4.22
CA LYS A 53 0.32 -6.87 5.52
C LYS A 53 -0.16 -5.42 5.40
N GLY A 54 0.19 -4.72 4.31
CA GLY A 54 -0.30 -3.38 4.04
C GLY A 54 -1.82 -3.32 3.81
N VAL A 55 -2.36 -4.28 3.05
CA VAL A 55 -3.81 -4.37 2.76
C VAL A 55 -4.61 -4.69 4.02
N PHE A 56 -4.09 -5.56 4.89
CA PHE A 56 -4.72 -5.91 6.17
C PHE A 56 -4.48 -4.88 7.29
N SER A 57 -4.12 -3.64 6.96
CA SER A 57 -4.00 -2.56 7.93
C SER A 57 -5.35 -2.25 8.59
N PHE A 58 -5.34 -1.96 9.90
CA PHE A 58 -6.51 -1.53 10.66
C PHE A 58 -7.25 -0.37 9.99
N SER A 59 -6.52 0.55 9.35
CA SER A 59 -7.12 1.69 8.65
C SER A 59 -7.94 1.28 7.42
N LEU A 60 -7.49 0.27 6.66
CA LEU A 60 -8.25 -0.24 5.51
C LEU A 60 -9.44 -1.07 5.96
N MET A 61 -9.33 -1.78 7.08
CA MET A 61 -10.45 -2.46 7.72
C MET A 61 -11.51 -1.50 8.28
N ALA A 62 -11.15 -0.26 8.61
CA ALA A 62 -12.13 0.72 9.07
C ALA A 62 -13.21 1.00 8.02
N VAL A 63 -12.86 1.01 6.72
CA VAL A 63 -13.81 1.27 5.62
C VAL A 63 -14.99 0.28 5.61
N PRO A 64 -14.80 -1.05 5.56
CA PRO A 64 -15.92 -1.99 5.61
C PRO A 64 -16.69 -1.92 6.94
N PHE A 65 -16.03 -1.66 8.08
CA PHE A 65 -16.74 -1.47 9.34
C PHE A 65 -17.65 -0.24 9.31
N PHE A 66 -17.19 0.88 8.76
CA PHE A 66 -18.01 2.08 8.59
C PHE A 66 -19.20 1.84 7.64
N ILE A 67 -19.01 1.09 6.56
CA ILE A 67 -20.09 0.72 5.65
C ILE A 67 -21.16 -0.10 6.38
N ILE A 68 -20.75 -1.11 7.16
CA ILE A 68 -21.68 -1.96 7.92
C ILE A 68 -22.41 -1.14 8.99
N SER A 69 -21.68 -0.31 9.76
CA SER A 69 -22.29 0.56 10.75
C SER A 69 -23.28 1.54 10.11
N GLY A 70 -22.94 2.10 8.94
CA GLY A 70 -23.84 2.98 8.17
C GLY A 70 -25.12 2.26 7.74
N GLU A 71 -25.03 1.04 7.22
CA GLU A 71 -26.20 0.22 6.86
C GLU A 71 -27.09 -0.10 8.06
N ILE A 72 -26.50 -0.39 9.22
CA ILE A 72 -27.24 -0.64 10.46
C ILE A 72 -27.97 0.64 10.91
N MET A 73 -27.30 1.79 10.88
CA MET A 73 -27.90 3.08 11.27
C MET A 73 -29.05 3.49 10.33
N GLY A 74 -28.89 3.26 9.02
CA GLY A 74 -29.92 3.53 8.02
C GLY A 74 -31.13 2.63 8.17
N LYS A 75 -30.95 1.30 8.21
CA LYS A 75 -32.08 0.36 8.38
C LYS A 75 -32.71 0.41 9.76
N GLY A 76 -31.96 0.80 10.78
CA GLY A 76 -32.44 0.95 12.15
C GLY A 76 -33.22 2.25 12.41
N GLY A 77 -33.35 3.14 11.42
CA GLY A 77 -34.01 4.45 11.59
C GLY A 77 -33.27 5.41 12.51
N ILE A 78 -32.02 5.09 12.90
CA ILE A 78 -31.17 5.97 13.70
C ILE A 78 -30.76 7.17 12.86
N SER A 79 -30.45 6.95 11.57
CA SER A 79 -30.14 8.01 10.62
C SER A 79 -31.32 8.98 10.44
N ASP A 80 -32.55 8.48 10.35
CA ASP A 80 -33.74 9.32 10.19
C ASP A 80 -34.00 10.17 11.46
N LYS A 81 -33.88 9.55 12.65
CA LYS A 81 -34.00 10.24 13.95
C LYS A 81 -32.90 11.26 14.23
N LEU A 82 -31.76 11.17 13.55
CA LEU A 82 -30.67 12.15 13.68
C LEU A 82 -30.91 13.41 12.82
N ILE A 83 -31.79 13.31 11.82
CA ILE A 83 -32.09 14.38 10.87
C ILE A 83 -33.33 15.17 11.29
N GLU A 84 -34.30 14.52 11.95
CA GLU A 84 -35.40 15.19 12.68
C GLU A 84 -34.88 15.98 13.90
#